data_AF-A0A2A9CFV2-F1
#
_entry.id   AF-A0A2A9CFV2-F1
#
_cell.length_a   1.000
_cell.length_b   1.000
_cell.length_c   1.000
_cell.angle_alpha   90.00
_cell.angle_beta   90.00
_cell.angle_gamma   90.00
#
_symmetry.space_group_name_H-M   'P 1'
#
loop_
_entity.id
_entity.type
_entity.pdbx_description
1 polymer ?
#
loop_
_entity_poly.entity_id
_entity_poly.type
_entity_poly.pdbx_seq_one_letter_code
_entity_poly.pdbx_strand_id
1 'polypeptide(L)'
;MTNESKASYHITDFNDFHEICIENGELNFPEYVKIMQDYLLSQPRETMVFQECWIEDKEAEIGEVRTVQVNFLDHKTENYIRLWGAKKNDNNEVIKMKVDAIDIESKEVVYERELA
;
A
#
# COMPACT_ATOMS: atom_id res chain seq x y z
N MET A 1 11.91 5.97 -24.12
CA MET A 1 12.43 6.31 -22.79
C MET A 1 12.29 5.05 -21.97
N THR A 2 13.41 4.42 -21.62
CA THR A 2 13.45 3.22 -20.80
C THR A 2 13.06 3.62 -19.38
N ASN A 3 11.80 3.37 -19.01
CA ASN A 3 11.37 3.38 -17.61
C ASN A 3 12.09 2.21 -16.93
N GLU A 4 13.32 2.43 -16.49
CA GLU A 4 14.01 1.48 -15.62
C GLU A 4 13.44 1.66 -14.22
N SER A 5 12.50 0.79 -13.84
CA SER A 5 12.06 0.66 -12.45
C SER A 5 13.29 0.36 -11.60
N LYS A 6 13.68 1.30 -10.74
CA LYS A 6 14.96 1.30 -10.02
C LYS A 6 15.01 0.22 -8.93
N ALA A 7 13.86 -0.09 -8.35
CA ALA A 7 13.63 -1.24 -7.48
C ALA A 7 12.12 -1.50 -7.40
N SER A 8 11.73 -2.77 -7.52
CA SER A 8 10.39 -3.23 -7.16
C SER A 8 10.52 -4.33 -6.12
N TYR A 9 9.82 -4.16 -5.00
CA TYR A 9 9.70 -5.16 -3.95
C TYR A 9 8.26 -5.68 -3.96
N HIS A 10 8.12 -7.00 -3.98
CA HIS A 10 6.85 -7.68 -3.83
C HIS A 10 6.96 -8.65 -2.67
N ILE A 11 6.10 -8.47 -1.68
CA ILE A 11 6.09 -9.26 -0.45
C ILE A 11 4.70 -9.85 -0.29
N THR A 12 4.62 -11.17 -0.15
CA THR A 12 3.35 -11.91 0.02
C THR A 12 3.24 -12.58 1.40
N ASP A 13 4.33 -12.67 2.15
CA ASP A 13 4.31 -13.13 3.54
C ASP A 13 4.09 -11.97 4.51
N PHE A 14 3.17 -12.15 5.46
CA PHE A 14 2.84 -11.12 6.44
C PHE A 14 3.99 -10.81 7.40
N ASN A 15 4.76 -11.82 7.83
CA ASN A 15 5.85 -11.61 8.78
C ASN A 15 6.99 -10.86 8.11
N ASP A 16 7.35 -11.24 6.87
CA ASP A 16 8.33 -10.50 6.08
C ASP A 16 7.87 -9.06 5.87
N PHE A 17 6.60 -8.84 5.53
CA PHE A 17 6.04 -7.50 5.40
C PHE A 17 6.16 -6.70 6.71
N HIS A 18 5.79 -7.30 7.83
CA HIS A 18 5.83 -6.64 9.13
C HIS A 18 7.26 -6.29 9.53
N GLU A 19 8.19 -7.24 9.46
CA GLU A 19 9.59 -7.03 9.83
C GLU A 19 10.27 -6.03 8.90
N ILE A 20 10.17 -6.22 7.58
CA ILE A 20 10.91 -5.42 6.60
C ILE A 20 10.28 -4.03 6.45
N CYS A 21 8.98 -3.96 6.20
CA CYS A 21 8.35 -2.69 5.84
C CYS A 21 7.98 -1.85 7.07
N ILE A 22 7.55 -2.49 8.17
CA ILE A 22 7.02 -1.79 9.34
C ILE A 22 8.10 -1.59 10.40
N GLU A 23 8.76 -2.66 10.84
CA GLU A 23 9.75 -2.59 11.91
C GLU A 23 11.09 -1.99 11.43
N ASN A 24 11.62 -2.46 10.30
CA ASN A 24 12.86 -1.96 9.73
C ASN A 24 12.67 -0.67 8.92
N GLY A 25 11.42 -0.25 8.67
CA GLY A 25 11.10 1.03 8.05
C GLY A 25 11.41 1.13 6.55
N GLU A 26 11.59 -0.01 5.86
CA GLU A 26 11.89 -0.04 4.41
C GLU A 26 10.77 0.54 3.55
N LEU A 27 9.54 0.62 4.07
CA LEU A 27 8.45 1.33 3.40
C LEU A 27 8.81 2.80 3.16
N ASN A 28 9.57 3.40 4.09
CA ASN A 28 9.97 4.81 4.10
C ASN A 28 8.79 5.75 3.83
N PHE A 29 7.61 5.46 4.39
CA PHE A 29 6.39 6.25 4.15
C PHE A 29 5.57 6.35 5.44
N PRO A 30 5.98 7.21 6.39
CA PRO A 30 5.41 7.25 7.74
C PRO A 30 3.90 7.50 7.79
N GLU A 31 3.37 8.39 6.94
CA GLU A 31 1.94 8.70 6.84
C GLU A 31 1.14 7.47 6.42
N TYR A 32 1.69 6.69 5.48
CA TYR A 32 1.11 5.45 5.00
C TYR A 32 1.12 4.36 6.08
N VAL A 33 2.27 4.19 6.76
CA VAL A 33 2.41 3.23 7.88
C VAL A 33 1.39 3.56 8.97
N LYS A 34 1.24 4.83 9.33
CA LYS A 34 0.31 5.25 10.37
C LYS A 34 -1.13 4.89 10.05
N ILE A 35 -1.61 5.22 8.84
CA ILE A 35 -2.98 4.88 8.43
C ILE A 35 -3.18 3.36 8.43
N MET A 36 -2.21 2.61 7.92
CA MET A 36 -2.28 1.17 7.87
C MET A 36 -2.32 0.55 9.27
N GLN A 37 -1.53 1.06 10.22
CA GLN A 37 -1.56 0.65 11.63
C GLN A 37 -2.88 1.00 12.31
N ASP A 38 -3.39 2.21 12.10
CA ASP A 38 -4.63 2.69 12.73
C ASP A 38 -5.86 1.91 12.26
N TYR A 39 -5.94 1.58 10.97
CA TYR A 39 -7.18 1.06 10.35
C TYR A 39 -7.14 -0.42 9.94
N LEU A 40 -6.01 -0.91 9.42
CA LEU A 40 -5.95 -2.20 8.73
C LEU A 40 -5.27 -3.28 9.59
N LEU A 41 -4.10 -2.96 10.15
CA LEU A 41 -3.34 -3.89 11.01
C LEU A 41 -3.91 -4.01 12.43
N SER A 42 -4.77 -3.07 12.83
CA SER A 42 -5.51 -3.13 14.09
C SER A 42 -6.69 -4.10 14.05
N GLN A 43 -7.11 -4.55 12.86
CA GLN A 43 -8.23 -5.48 12.71
C GLN A 43 -7.82 -6.92 13.08
N PRO A 44 -8.73 -7.72 13.67
CA PRO A 44 -8.48 -9.14 13.89
C PRO A 44 -8.16 -9.85 12.57
N ARG A 45 -7.16 -10.75 12.57
CA ARG A 45 -6.80 -11.56 11.38
C ARG A 45 -7.95 -12.38 10.81
N GLU A 46 -8.91 -12.76 11.64
CA GLU A 46 -10.15 -13.45 11.23
C GLU A 46 -11.04 -12.57 10.34
N THR A 47 -10.83 -11.26 10.34
CA THR A 47 -11.62 -10.27 9.61
C THR A 47 -10.86 -9.69 8.43
N MET A 48 -9.56 -9.40 8.60
CA MET A 48 -8.75 -8.79 7.56
C MET A 48 -7.41 -9.51 7.44
N VAL A 49 -7.12 -10.02 6.25
CA VAL A 49 -5.91 -10.82 5.97
C VAL A 49 -5.06 -10.12 4.94
N PHE A 50 -3.82 -9.81 5.31
CA PHE A 50 -2.80 -9.34 4.38
C PHE A 50 -2.65 -10.31 3.20
N GLN A 51 -2.64 -9.78 1.99
CA GLN A 51 -2.43 -10.55 0.77
C GLN A 51 -1.03 -10.29 0.21
N GLU A 52 -0.69 -9.00 0.03
CA GLU A 52 0.58 -8.62 -0.58
C GLU A 52 0.88 -7.13 -0.38
N CYS A 53 2.16 -6.80 -0.48
CA CYS A 53 2.70 -5.45 -0.53
C CYS A 53 3.57 -5.28 -1.77
N TRP A 54 3.39 -4.17 -2.47
CA TRP A 54 4.19 -3.72 -3.60
C TRP A 54 4.82 -2.38 -3.26
N ILE A 55 6.14 -2.28 -3.43
CA ILE A 55 6.89 -1.02 -3.29
C ILE A 55 7.66 -0.83 -4.59
N GLU A 56 7.50 0.31 -5.23
CA GLU A 56 8.19 0.64 -6.47
C GLU A 56 8.78 2.05 -6.39
N ASP A 57 10.07 2.17 -6.74
CA ASP A 57 10.72 3.45 -6.98
C ASP A 57 10.81 3.70 -8.49
N LYS A 58 10.23 4.82 -8.96
CA LYS A 58 10.18 5.17 -10.38
C LYS A 58 10.51 6.64 -10.63
N GLU A 59 11.11 6.91 -11.77
CA GLU A 59 11.37 8.28 -12.22
C GLU A 59 10.13 8.86 -12.89
N ALA A 60 9.71 10.05 -12.47
CA ALA A 60 8.56 10.78 -13.00
C ALA A 60 8.96 12.23 -13.33
N GLU A 61 8.10 12.96 -14.04
CA GLU A 61 8.35 14.38 -14.40
C GLU A 61 8.59 15.28 -13.18
N ILE A 62 8.04 14.88 -12.02
CA ILE A 62 8.15 15.58 -10.74
C ILE A 62 9.32 15.11 -9.87
N GLY A 63 10.21 14.28 -10.41
CA GLY A 63 11.33 13.65 -9.71
C GLY A 63 11.14 12.16 -9.46
N GLU A 64 12.00 11.59 -8.61
CA GLU A 64 11.92 10.20 -8.20
C GLU A 64 10.76 10.00 -7.21
N VAL A 65 9.85 9.08 -7.52
CA VAL A 65 8.62 8.83 -6.78
C VAL A 65 8.61 7.40 -6.28
N ARG A 66 8.34 7.23 -4.99
CA ARG A 66 8.03 5.93 -4.40
C ARG A 66 6.52 5.72 -4.39
N THR A 67 6.08 4.57 -4.90
CA THR A 67 4.71 4.11 -4.79
C THR A 67 4.63 2.86 -3.95
N VAL A 68 3.61 2.80 -3.10
CA VAL A 68 3.34 1.69 -2.18
C VAL A 68 1.89 1.27 -2.38
N GLN A 69 1.67 -0.04 -2.50
CA GLN A 69 0.35 -0.64 -2.49
C GLN A 69 0.33 -1.82 -1.54
N VAL A 70 -0.63 -1.87 -0.62
CA VAL A 70 -0.85 -3.00 0.26
C VAL A 70 -2.28 -3.48 0.09
N ASN A 71 -2.42 -4.76 -0.19
CA ASN A 71 -3.69 -5.42 -0.44
C ASN A 71 -4.05 -6.32 0.75
N PHE A 72 -5.29 -6.21 1.19
CA PHE A 72 -5.88 -7.03 2.23
C PHE A 72 -7.17 -7.66 1.70
N LEU A 73 -7.52 -8.82 2.24
CA LEU A 73 -8.79 -9.48 2.05
C LEU A 73 -9.65 -9.25 3.29
N ASP A 74 -10.80 -8.60 3.12
CA ASP A 74 -11.83 -8.50 4.16
C ASP A 74 -12.81 -9.67 4.02
N HIS A 75 -12.76 -10.59 4.99
CA HIS A 75 -13.62 -11.78 5.02
C HIS A 75 -15.07 -11.48 5.40
N LYS A 76 -15.36 -10.32 6.01
CA LYS A 76 -16.74 -9.95 6.38
C LYS A 76 -17.52 -9.43 5.19
N THR A 77 -16.87 -8.66 4.34
CA THR A 77 -17.51 -8.03 3.18
C THR A 77 -17.15 -8.71 1.86
N GLU A 78 -16.27 -9.71 1.89
CA GLU A 78 -15.73 -10.39 0.71
C GLU A 78 -15.15 -9.39 -0.32
N ASN A 79 -14.39 -8.42 0.20
CA ASN A 79 -13.78 -7.36 -0.61
C ASN A 79 -12.24 -7.41 -0.49
N TYR A 80 -11.56 -7.04 -1.58
CA TYR A 80 -10.16 -6.65 -1.50
C TYR A 80 -10.06 -5.20 -1.09
N ILE A 81 -9.45 -4.94 0.06
CA ILE A 81 -9.10 -3.60 0.50
C ILE A 81 -7.69 -3.29 0.00
N ARG A 82 -7.56 -2.24 -0.81
CA ARG A 82 -6.26 -1.78 -1.30
C ARG A 82 -5.97 -0.41 -0.72
N LEU A 83 -4.88 -0.32 0.01
CA LEU A 83 -4.29 0.95 0.38
C LEU A 83 -3.23 1.29 -0.65
N TRP A 84 -3.27 2.49 -1.22
CA TRP A 84 -2.30 2.94 -2.21
C TRP A 84 -1.76 4.32 -1.86
N GLY A 85 -0.47 4.52 -2.04
CA GLY A 85 0.21 5.77 -1.72
C GLY A 85 1.35 6.05 -2.69
N ALA A 86 1.57 7.33 -2.96
CA ALA A 86 2.72 7.84 -3.68
C ALA A 86 3.32 9.04 -2.94
N LYS A 87 4.65 9.10 -2.87
CA LYS A 87 5.40 10.24 -2.36
C LYS A 87 6.64 10.51 -3.21
N LYS A 88 7.15 11.75 -3.18
CA LYS A 88 8.46 12.05 -3.76
C LYS A 88 9.58 11.57 -2.83
N ASN A 89 10.66 11.05 -3.40
CA ASN A 89 11.80 10.56 -2.63
C ASN A 89 12.75 11.66 -2.17
N ASP A 90 12.76 12.81 -2.84
CA ASP A 90 13.67 13.92 -2.54
C ASP A 90 13.27 14.71 -1.27
N ASN A 91 11.98 14.94 -1.08
CA ASN A 91 11.45 15.79 -0.01
C ASN A 91 10.37 15.10 0.85
N ASN A 92 10.06 13.82 0.59
CA ASN A 92 9.02 13.04 1.26
C ASN A 92 7.60 13.62 1.12
N GLU A 93 7.37 14.51 0.16
CA GLU A 93 6.04 15.09 -0.09
C GLU A 93 5.08 14.01 -0.59
N VAL A 94 3.97 13.82 0.12
CA VAL A 94 2.90 12.93 -0.28
C VAL A 94 2.21 13.50 -1.51
N ILE A 95 2.21 12.73 -2.60
CA ILE A 95 1.56 13.11 -3.86
C ILE A 95 0.10 12.73 -3.83
N LYS A 96 -0.18 11.50 -3.38
CA LYS A 96 -1.53 10.97 -3.29
C LYS A 96 -1.57 9.77 -2.35
N MET A 97 -2.61 9.70 -1.54
CA MET A 97 -2.94 8.49 -0.78
C MET A 97 -4.43 8.18 -0.87
N LYS A 98 -4.77 6.91 -1.05
CA LYS A 98 -6.16 6.47 -1.10
C LYS A 98 -6.32 5.06 -0.57
N VAL A 99 -7.54 4.75 -0.14
CA VAL A 99 -7.99 3.40 0.15
C VAL A 99 -9.20 3.09 -0.72
N ASP A 100 -9.22 1.92 -1.35
CA ASP A 100 -10.37 1.43 -2.09
C ASP A 100 -10.74 0.00 -1.70
N ALA A 101 -12.02 -0.34 -1.85
CA ALA A 101 -12.54 -1.69 -1.67
C ALA A 101 -13.06 -2.18 -3.02
N ILE A 102 -12.59 -3.36 -3.43
CA ILE A 102 -13.03 -4.04 -4.65
C ILE A 102 -13.80 -5.29 -4.27
N ASP A 103 -14.99 -5.43 -4.83
CA ASP A 103 -15.79 -6.64 -4.70
C ASP A 103 -15.13 -7.81 -5.44
N ILE A 104 -15.00 -8.95 -4.76
CA ILE A 104 -14.24 -10.09 -5.27
C ILE A 104 -14.91 -10.72 -6.50
N GLU A 105 -16.24 -10.72 -6.57
CA GLU A 105 -16.98 -11.35 -7.65
C GLU A 105 -17.04 -10.47 -8.90
N SER A 106 -17.51 -9.23 -8.75
CA SER A 106 -17.73 -8.27 -9.82
C SER A 106 -16.44 -7.59 -10.30
N LYS A 107 -15.40 -7.57 -9.46
CA LYS A 107 -14.15 -6.80 -9.66
C LYS A 107 -14.37 -5.29 -9.75
N GLU A 108 -15.52 -4.80 -9.30
CA GLU A 108 -15.83 -3.37 -9.30
C GLU A 108 -15.38 -2.70 -8.00
N VAL A 109 -14.96 -1.44 -8.09
CA VAL A 109 -14.66 -0.62 -6.91
C VAL A 109 -15.99 -0.23 -6.27
N VAL A 110 -16.27 -0.78 -5.10
CA VAL A 110 -17.49 -0.52 -4.34
C VAL A 110 -17.33 0.63 -3.34
N TYR A 111 -16.08 0.98 -3.02
CA TYR A 111 -15.74 2.11 -2.16
C TYR A 111 -14.38 2.67 -2.55
N GLU A 112 -14.25 3.99 -2.56
CA GLU A 112 -12.97 4.68 -2.69
C GLU A 112 -12.96 5.91 -1.77
N ARG A 113 -11.82 6.16 -1.13
CA ARG A 113 -11.60 7.35 -0.32
C ARG A 113 -10.18 7.85 -0.47
N GLU A 114 -10.04 9.14 -0.78
CA GLU A 114 -8.77 9.85 -0.71
C GLU A 114 -8.43 10.21 0.75
N LEU A 115 -7.15 10.09 1.08
CA LEU A 115 -6.62 10.22 2.44
C LEU A 115 -5.65 11.39 2.57
N ALA A 116 -4.98 11.76 1.48
CA ALA A 116 -4.11 12.92 1.34
C ALA A 116 -4.00 13.28 -0.14
#